data_AF-A0A139XGC6-F1
#
_entry.id   AF-A0A139XGC6-F1
#
_cell.length_a   1.000
_cell.length_b   1.000
_cell.length_c   1.000
_cell.angle_alpha   90.00
_cell.angle_beta   90.00
_cell.angle_gamma   90.00
#
_symmetry.space_group_name_H-M   'P 1'
#
loop_
_entity.id
_entity.type
_entity.pdbx_description
1 polymer ?
#
loop_
_entity_poly.entity_id
_entity_poly.type
_entity_poly.pdbx_seq_one_letter_code
_entity_poly.pdbx_strand_id
1 'polypeptide(L)'
;MAIDLCNKLELKRHADALVPGENQPKVVSRDDRDGIDNLNPEQRKILELAYQSTLSYADPRHIVGDPAAWASDFGYALDRVSMRLDARPSDRLRQEALSHPDPVMREQALYEYVDRNEKDAIELLCQVVEHDRDRQVRWDALWAIEKLGGLRAIQVLQNFQNDADPEIAEWASVFMGELQTGDPVFDNRECRYTPGRTFDETIFLLIHCDLYIRLDDANQVWGKLSLAPQGLARVYGQAHACPNVETRERQLVIAKAISGLHADGSLHIDNYLFRGFTERTCPDRGNFYFESQVKRPFYLSGKADDPSQGVRDALIGFARQGCWYLDNRFKIRGADAIRYVRGRFQGWGYTNLQRLAGKSLEEIIQPGNGILSTLHDPVTGLLTNVFISGTFKGKLNDWDGDGYIDLNSRDVYATTEGEVDSNMDGIPDVPGLSCCPGKPIL
;
A
#
# COMPACT_ATOMS: atom_id res chain seq x y z
N MET A 1 -9.98 33.29 6.95
CA MET A 1 -9.91 33.32 5.46
C MET A 1 -11.09 32.54 4.88
N ALA A 2 -12.30 33.07 5.02
CA ALA A 2 -13.53 32.50 4.44
C ALA A 2 -14.34 33.58 3.68
N ILE A 3 -13.72 34.74 3.40
CA ILE A 3 -14.43 35.97 3.01
C ILE A 3 -14.42 36.23 1.48
N ASP A 4 -13.71 35.44 0.67
CA ASP A 4 -13.58 35.76 -0.78
C ASP A 4 -14.16 34.70 -1.74
N LEU A 5 -14.77 33.63 -1.22
CA LEU A 5 -15.37 32.58 -2.07
C LEU A 5 -16.85 32.83 -2.40
N CYS A 6 -17.59 33.49 -1.50
CA CYS A 6 -19.00 33.81 -1.75
C CYS A 6 -19.20 34.81 -2.89
N ASN A 7 -18.26 35.74 -3.08
CA ASN A 7 -18.35 36.76 -4.15
C ASN A 7 -18.08 36.19 -5.55
N LYS A 8 -17.36 35.07 -5.67
CA LYS A 8 -17.07 34.42 -6.97
C LYS A 8 -18.24 33.56 -7.48
N LEU A 9 -19.17 33.16 -6.60
CA LEU A 9 -20.38 32.44 -6.99
C LEU A 9 -21.40 33.34 -7.70
N GLU A 10 -21.47 34.64 -7.36
CA GLU A 10 -22.38 35.58 -8.02
C GLU A 10 -21.92 35.96 -9.45
N LEU A 11 -20.61 35.98 -9.69
CA LEU A 11 -20.05 36.22 -11.04
C LEU A 11 -20.44 35.13 -12.04
N LYS A 12 -20.69 33.89 -11.59
CA LYS A 12 -21.18 32.80 -12.45
C LYS A 12 -22.66 32.96 -12.81
N ARG A 13 -23.50 33.39 -11.86
CA ARG A 13 -24.95 33.57 -12.08
C ARG A 13 -25.28 34.67 -13.08
N HIS A 14 -24.41 35.66 -13.27
CA HIS A 14 -24.60 36.73 -14.26
C HIS A 14 -24.18 36.34 -15.68
N ALA A 15 -23.43 35.25 -15.87
CA ALA A 15 -23.05 34.75 -17.19
C ALA A 15 -24.16 33.89 -17.86
N ASP A 16 -25.09 33.35 -17.06
CA ASP A 16 -26.17 32.46 -17.53
C ASP A 16 -27.44 33.21 -18.00
N ALA A 17 -27.40 34.54 -18.10
CA ALA A 17 -28.51 35.38 -18.57
C ALA A 17 -28.49 35.64 -20.09
N LEU A 18 -27.99 34.69 -20.89
CA LEU A 18 -28.08 34.71 -22.35
C LEU A 18 -29.06 33.63 -22.84
N VAL A 19 -30.14 34.13 -23.46
CA VAL A 19 -31.26 33.52 -24.20
C VAL A 19 -31.18 32.01 -24.52
N PRO A 20 -32.27 31.23 -24.31
CA PRO A 20 -32.29 29.79 -24.58
C PRO A 20 -32.39 29.50 -26.08
N GLY A 21 -31.28 29.06 -26.68
CA GLY A 21 -31.23 28.48 -28.02
C GLY A 21 -30.47 27.15 -27.98
N GLU A 22 -31.19 26.06 -28.25
CA GLU A 22 -30.72 24.73 -28.66
C GLU A 22 -29.28 24.34 -28.28
N ASN A 23 -29.10 23.77 -27.09
CA ASN A 23 -28.06 22.77 -26.86
C ASN A 23 -28.45 21.93 -25.64
N GLN A 24 -29.12 20.81 -25.88
CA GLN A 24 -29.15 19.73 -24.90
C GLN A 24 -27.69 19.30 -24.64
N PRO A 25 -27.27 19.07 -23.39
CA PRO A 25 -25.95 18.54 -23.13
C PRO A 25 -25.87 17.15 -23.78
N LYS A 26 -25.04 17.04 -24.82
CA LYS A 26 -24.61 15.74 -25.33
C LYS A 26 -23.99 14.99 -24.15
N VAL A 27 -24.55 13.83 -23.84
CA VAL A 27 -23.89 12.82 -23.02
C VAL A 27 -22.52 12.59 -23.65
N VAL A 28 -21.47 13.05 -22.98
CA VAL A 28 -20.09 12.82 -23.41
C VAL A 28 -19.87 11.32 -23.27
N SER A 29 -19.83 10.61 -24.40
CA SER A 29 -19.38 9.23 -24.43
C SER A 29 -17.95 9.21 -23.90
N ARG A 30 -17.71 8.43 -22.84
CA ARG A 30 -16.38 8.13 -22.29
C ARG A 30 -15.53 7.40 -23.33
N ASP A 31 -14.98 8.17 -24.25
CA ASP A 31 -13.92 7.72 -25.14
C ASP A 31 -12.82 8.78 -25.15
N ASP A 32 -12.26 9.08 -23.97
CA ASP A 32 -11.12 10.00 -23.76
C ASP A 32 -9.78 9.34 -24.16
N ARG A 33 -9.78 8.51 -25.22
CA ARG A 33 -8.56 7.89 -25.77
C ARG A 33 -7.66 8.92 -26.47
N ASP A 34 -8.20 10.09 -26.84
CA ASP A 34 -7.50 11.12 -27.62
C ASP A 34 -6.95 12.31 -26.78
N GLY A 35 -7.17 12.32 -25.46
CA GLY A 35 -6.90 13.51 -24.64
C GLY A 35 -5.42 13.83 -24.43
N ILE A 36 -4.58 12.80 -24.29
CA ILE A 36 -3.15 12.96 -23.94
C ILE A 36 -2.28 13.27 -25.17
N ASP A 37 -2.56 12.62 -26.29
CA ASP A 37 -1.78 12.79 -27.52
C ASP A 37 -1.94 14.20 -28.10
N ASN A 38 -3.06 14.86 -27.81
CA ASN A 38 -3.36 16.23 -28.23
C ASN A 38 -2.82 17.32 -27.28
N LEU A 39 -2.13 16.96 -26.19
CA LEU A 39 -1.53 17.94 -25.28
C LEU A 39 -0.38 18.67 -25.95
N ASN A 40 -0.36 20.00 -25.84
CA ASN A 40 0.74 20.81 -26.34
C ASN A 40 2.01 20.62 -25.47
N PRO A 41 3.21 21.04 -25.93
CA PRO A 41 4.45 20.83 -25.20
C PRO A 41 4.48 21.40 -23.77
N GLU A 42 3.77 22.51 -23.52
CA GLU A 42 3.68 23.14 -22.20
C GLU A 42 2.76 22.35 -21.26
N GLN A 43 1.61 21.88 -21.77
CA GLN A 43 0.70 21.00 -21.03
C GLN A 43 1.36 19.66 -20.70
N ARG A 44 2.13 19.08 -21.63
CA ARG A 44 2.92 17.87 -21.38
C ARG A 44 3.96 18.09 -20.30
N LYS A 45 4.68 19.22 -20.34
CA LYS A 45 5.67 19.58 -19.32
C LYS A 45 5.02 19.81 -17.94
N ILE A 46 3.83 20.39 -17.88
CA ILE A 46 3.06 20.55 -16.64
C ILE A 46 2.59 19.20 -16.11
N LEU A 47 2.07 18.31 -16.97
CA LEU A 47 1.70 16.95 -16.60
C LEU A 47 2.92 16.17 -16.08
N GLU A 48 4.04 16.19 -16.81
CA GLU A 48 5.28 15.53 -16.40
C GLU A 48 5.79 16.08 -15.06
N LEU A 49 5.73 17.40 -14.84
CA LEU A 49 6.09 18.01 -13.56
C LEU A 49 5.13 17.59 -12.43
N ALA A 50 3.83 17.48 -12.72
CA ALA A 50 2.83 17.03 -11.75
C ALA A 50 2.95 15.53 -11.41
N TYR A 51 3.48 14.73 -12.35
CA TYR A 51 3.66 13.29 -12.18
C TYR A 51 5.05 12.86 -11.72
N GLN A 52 6.03 13.75 -11.71
CA GLN A 52 7.43 13.44 -11.44
C GLN A 52 7.74 12.92 -10.03
N SER A 53 6.77 12.39 -9.26
CA SER A 53 7.04 11.93 -7.90
C SER A 53 6.00 10.98 -7.27
N THR A 54 6.14 9.67 -7.43
CA THR A 54 5.43 8.71 -6.55
C THR A 54 6.20 7.44 -6.16
N LEU A 55 7.46 7.27 -6.59
CA LEU A 55 8.36 6.22 -6.10
C LEU A 55 9.43 6.76 -5.14
N SER A 56 10.08 7.84 -5.53
CA SER A 56 10.95 8.69 -4.70
C SER A 56 10.97 10.06 -5.38
N TYR A 57 10.95 11.15 -4.60
CA TYR A 57 11.19 12.55 -5.02
C TYR A 57 10.05 13.36 -5.64
N ALA A 58 9.29 14.11 -4.81
CA ALA A 58 8.77 15.42 -5.21
C ALA A 58 9.87 16.45 -4.96
N ASP A 59 10.33 17.14 -6.01
CA ASP A 59 11.18 18.32 -5.86
C ASP A 59 10.37 19.47 -5.22
N PRO A 60 10.62 19.87 -3.95
CA PRO A 60 9.91 20.98 -3.35
C PRO A 60 10.49 22.34 -3.79
N ARG A 61 11.47 22.40 -4.72
CA ARG A 61 12.04 23.67 -5.19
C ARG A 61 11.04 24.59 -5.92
N HIS A 62 9.78 24.18 -6.07
CA HIS A 62 8.69 25.05 -6.50
C HIS A 62 7.87 25.67 -5.35
N ILE A 63 8.25 25.51 -4.08
CA ILE A 63 7.72 26.35 -2.98
C ILE A 63 8.87 26.90 -2.13
N VAL A 64 8.99 28.22 -2.23
CA VAL A 64 9.98 29.09 -1.59
C VAL A 64 9.83 29.05 -0.06
N GLY A 65 10.91 28.68 0.65
CA GLY A 65 11.36 29.40 1.87
C GLY A 65 10.72 29.13 3.24
N ASP A 66 9.71 28.26 3.39
CA ASP A 66 9.17 27.90 4.72
C ASP A 66 9.48 26.43 5.11
N PRO A 67 10.37 26.18 6.09
CA PRO A 67 10.63 24.86 6.63
C PRO A 67 9.41 24.18 7.29
N ALA A 68 8.35 24.92 7.64
CA ALA A 68 7.06 24.34 8.07
C ALA A 68 6.19 23.87 6.89
N ALA A 69 6.45 24.37 5.67
CA ALA A 69 5.84 23.91 4.42
C ALA A 69 6.67 22.82 3.72
N TRP A 70 7.92 22.60 4.15
CA TRP A 70 8.52 21.28 4.03
C TRP A 70 7.68 20.40 4.95
N ALA A 71 6.77 19.61 4.40
CA ALA A 71 6.14 18.56 5.19
C ALA A 71 7.28 17.79 5.88
N SER A 72 7.35 17.94 7.20
CA SER A 72 8.31 17.37 8.13
C SER A 72 8.11 15.87 8.25
N ASP A 73 8.06 15.18 7.11
CA ASP A 73 8.05 13.74 7.07
C ASP A 73 9.47 13.30 7.38
N PHE A 74 9.66 12.79 8.59
CA PHE A 74 10.93 12.24 9.04
C PHE A 74 11.50 11.24 8.01
N GLY A 75 10.64 10.51 7.29
CA GLY A 75 11.03 9.63 6.19
C GLY A 75 11.70 10.37 5.03
N TYR A 76 11.18 11.54 4.64
CA TYR A 76 11.79 12.36 3.59
C TYR A 76 13.19 12.85 3.98
N ALA A 77 13.36 13.29 5.22
CA ALA A 77 14.67 13.71 5.71
C ALA A 77 15.67 12.53 5.70
N LEU A 78 15.21 11.35 6.13
CA LEU A 78 16.02 10.14 6.14
C LEU A 78 16.38 9.66 4.74
N ASP A 79 15.46 9.68 3.77
CA ASP A 79 15.73 9.27 2.39
C ASP A 79 16.93 10.00 1.78
N ARG A 80 17.05 11.30 2.03
CA ARG A 80 18.13 12.14 1.50
C ARG A 80 19.50 11.86 2.10
N VAL A 81 19.56 11.34 3.32
CA VAL A 81 20.81 11.18 4.08
C VAL A 81 21.20 9.71 4.27
N SER A 82 20.27 8.79 4.04
CA SER A 82 20.49 7.37 4.27
C SER A 82 21.33 6.75 3.16
N MET A 83 22.21 5.84 3.53
CA MET A 83 22.93 5.00 2.57
C MET A 83 22.06 3.81 2.15
N ARG A 84 22.09 3.43 0.88
CA ARG A 84 21.40 2.21 0.42
C ARG A 84 22.03 0.97 1.03
N LEU A 85 21.21 0.09 1.59
CA LEU A 85 21.65 -1.16 2.22
C LEU A 85 21.76 -2.31 1.21
N ASP A 86 21.00 -2.27 0.11
CA ASP A 86 21.20 -3.21 -0.98
C ASP A 86 22.45 -2.85 -1.80
N ALA A 87 23.52 -3.60 -1.62
CA ALA A 87 24.79 -3.36 -2.31
C ALA A 87 24.88 -4.02 -3.70
N ARG A 88 23.84 -4.72 -4.18
CA ARG A 88 23.87 -5.36 -5.51
C ARG A 88 24.05 -4.27 -6.60
N PRO A 89 24.95 -4.44 -7.58
CA PRO A 89 25.06 -3.51 -8.70
C PRO A 89 23.85 -3.60 -9.63
N SER A 90 23.57 -2.54 -10.39
CA SER A 90 22.38 -2.43 -11.23
C SER A 90 22.25 -3.53 -12.28
N ASP A 91 23.36 -3.99 -12.88
CA ASP A 91 23.34 -5.12 -13.82
C ASP A 91 22.87 -6.42 -13.15
N ARG A 92 23.29 -6.64 -11.90
CA ARG A 92 22.87 -7.81 -11.12
C ARG A 92 21.41 -7.69 -10.70
N LEU A 93 20.97 -6.51 -10.26
CA LEU A 93 19.56 -6.25 -9.94
C LEU A 93 18.67 -6.50 -11.16
N ARG A 94 19.03 -5.99 -12.33
CA ARG A 94 18.31 -6.21 -13.59
C ARG A 94 18.24 -7.69 -13.95
N GLN A 95 19.35 -8.43 -13.81
CA GLN A 95 19.38 -9.87 -14.04
C GLN A 95 18.47 -10.63 -13.07
N GLU A 96 18.58 -10.34 -11.76
CA GLU A 96 17.81 -11.02 -10.72
C GLU A 96 16.32 -10.68 -10.83
N ALA A 97 15.95 -9.45 -11.20
CA ALA A 97 14.56 -9.05 -11.46
C ALA A 97 13.88 -9.91 -12.53
N LEU A 98 14.64 -10.39 -13.53
CA LEU A 98 14.10 -11.18 -14.64
C LEU A 98 14.21 -12.69 -14.45
N SER A 99 15.12 -13.16 -13.58
CA SER A 99 15.52 -14.58 -13.60
C SER A 99 15.67 -15.24 -12.23
N HIS A 100 15.58 -14.50 -11.12
CA HIS A 100 15.67 -15.11 -9.80
C HIS A 100 14.56 -16.16 -9.62
N PRO A 101 14.87 -17.38 -9.11
CA PRO A 101 13.87 -18.44 -8.98
C PRO A 101 12.72 -18.05 -8.04
N ASP A 102 13.05 -17.40 -6.93
CA ASP A 102 12.08 -16.87 -5.97
C ASP A 102 11.41 -15.58 -6.48
N PRO A 103 10.07 -15.54 -6.64
CA PRO A 103 9.34 -14.34 -7.08
C PRO A 103 9.55 -13.13 -6.17
N VAL A 104 9.68 -13.33 -4.86
CA VAL A 104 9.89 -12.23 -3.92
C VAL A 104 11.23 -11.55 -4.14
N MET A 105 12.26 -12.32 -4.48
CA MET A 105 13.57 -11.76 -4.80
C MET A 105 13.62 -11.12 -6.18
N ARG A 106 12.82 -11.60 -7.16
CA ARG A 106 12.63 -10.91 -8.46
C ARG A 106 12.02 -9.53 -8.23
N GLU A 107 10.90 -9.49 -7.52
CA GLU A 107 10.19 -8.25 -7.20
C GLU A 107 11.08 -7.30 -6.39
N GLN A 108 11.79 -7.80 -5.38
CA GLN A 108 12.70 -7.00 -4.57
C GLN A 108 13.85 -6.39 -5.39
N ALA A 109 14.43 -7.14 -6.33
CA ALA A 109 15.45 -6.62 -7.22
C ALA A 109 14.89 -5.55 -8.17
N LEU A 110 13.66 -5.75 -8.66
CA LEU A 110 12.96 -4.81 -9.53
C LEU A 110 12.67 -3.49 -8.82
N TYR A 111 12.10 -3.53 -7.62
CA TYR A 111 11.79 -2.32 -6.84
C TYR A 111 13.05 -1.55 -6.46
N GLU A 112 14.14 -2.22 -6.07
CA GLU A 112 15.41 -1.53 -5.80
C GLU A 112 15.99 -0.90 -7.08
N TYR A 113 15.91 -1.58 -8.23
CA TYR A 113 16.37 -1.05 -9.52
C TYR A 113 15.58 0.21 -9.93
N VAL A 114 14.26 0.18 -9.72
CA VAL A 114 13.37 1.30 -10.00
C VAL A 114 13.58 2.45 -9.02
N ASP A 115 13.76 2.18 -7.73
CA ASP A 115 14.05 3.21 -6.71
C ASP A 115 15.41 3.89 -6.94
N ARG A 116 16.35 3.25 -7.66
CA ARG A 116 17.60 3.85 -8.13
C ARG A 116 17.42 4.78 -9.33
N ASN A 117 16.21 4.86 -9.88
CA ASN A 117 15.88 5.66 -11.05
C ASN A 117 16.78 5.34 -12.25
N GLU A 118 17.00 4.05 -12.48
CA GLU A 118 17.76 3.57 -13.63
C GLU A 118 17.06 3.96 -14.94
N LYS A 119 17.86 4.31 -15.95
CA LYS A 119 17.36 4.93 -17.19
C LYS A 119 16.36 4.06 -17.97
N ASP A 120 16.49 2.74 -17.89
CA ASP A 120 15.63 1.74 -18.55
C ASP A 120 14.66 1.06 -17.55
N ALA A 121 14.39 1.69 -16.41
CA ALA A 121 13.48 1.16 -15.40
C ALA A 121 12.08 0.88 -15.96
N ILE A 122 11.53 1.79 -16.80
CA ILE A 122 10.22 1.58 -17.41
C ILE A 122 10.24 0.40 -18.39
N GLU A 123 11.27 0.28 -19.22
CA GLU A 123 11.42 -0.83 -20.17
C GLU A 123 11.55 -2.17 -19.43
N LEU A 124 12.31 -2.22 -18.34
CA LEU A 124 12.42 -3.40 -17.49
C LEU A 124 11.07 -3.76 -16.85
N LEU A 125 10.34 -2.76 -16.34
CA LEU A 125 9.01 -2.96 -15.77
C LEU A 125 8.04 -3.52 -16.81
N CYS A 126 8.02 -2.98 -18.03
CA CYS A 126 7.20 -3.52 -19.13
C CYS A 126 7.50 -5.00 -19.37
N GLN A 127 8.79 -5.34 -19.46
CA GLN A 127 9.23 -6.71 -19.68
C GLN A 127 8.76 -7.66 -18.55
N VAL A 128 8.78 -7.20 -17.30
CA VAL A 128 8.27 -7.98 -16.16
C VAL A 128 6.76 -8.15 -16.24
N VAL A 129 5.99 -7.10 -16.54
CA VAL A 129 4.53 -7.21 -16.70
C VAL A 129 4.17 -8.18 -17.84
N GLU A 130 4.92 -8.19 -18.94
CA GLU A 130 4.65 -9.06 -20.09
C GLU A 130 5.01 -10.54 -19.85
N HIS A 131 6.03 -10.82 -19.04
CA HIS A 131 6.68 -12.13 -19.06
C HIS A 131 6.88 -12.80 -17.71
N ASP A 132 6.69 -12.12 -16.58
CA ASP A 132 6.82 -12.79 -15.29
C ASP A 132 5.74 -13.86 -15.14
N ARG A 133 6.16 -15.04 -14.69
CA ARG A 133 5.27 -16.18 -14.47
C ARG A 133 4.40 -16.02 -13.23
N ASP A 134 4.81 -15.16 -12.31
CA ASP A 134 4.10 -14.88 -11.09
C ASP A 134 3.17 -13.67 -11.30
N ARG A 135 1.87 -13.92 -11.21
CA ARG A 135 0.83 -12.90 -11.40
C ARG A 135 1.00 -11.70 -10.48
N GLN A 136 1.45 -11.93 -9.25
CA GLN A 136 1.64 -10.87 -8.26
C GLN A 136 2.80 -9.96 -8.64
N VAL A 137 3.93 -10.53 -9.06
CA VAL A 137 5.06 -9.74 -9.60
C VAL A 137 4.62 -8.86 -10.78
N ARG A 138 3.74 -9.36 -11.66
CA ARG A 138 3.23 -8.59 -12.81
C ARG A 138 2.41 -7.36 -12.38
N TRP A 139 1.44 -7.48 -11.46
CA TRP A 139 0.69 -6.29 -11.04
C TRP A 139 1.49 -5.36 -10.12
N ASP A 140 2.47 -5.88 -9.38
CA ASP A 140 3.35 -5.05 -8.54
C ASP A 140 4.30 -4.24 -9.44
N ALA A 141 4.71 -4.78 -10.59
CA ALA A 141 5.38 -4.02 -11.64
C ALA A 141 4.49 -2.91 -12.24
N LEU A 142 3.18 -3.15 -12.47
CA LEU A 142 2.24 -2.09 -12.86
C LEU A 142 2.15 -0.99 -11.80
N TRP A 143 2.19 -1.35 -10.52
CA TRP A 143 2.17 -0.37 -9.45
C TRP A 143 3.47 0.45 -9.40
N ALA A 144 4.62 -0.17 -9.64
CA ALA A 144 5.87 0.57 -9.79
C ALA A 144 5.82 1.51 -11.01
N ILE A 145 5.20 1.12 -12.14
CA ILE A 145 4.98 2.02 -13.28
C ILE A 145 4.11 3.22 -12.87
N GLU A 146 2.99 2.99 -12.17
CA GLU A 146 2.13 4.06 -11.66
C GLU A 146 2.91 5.05 -10.80
N LYS A 147 3.70 4.51 -9.88
CA LYS A 147 4.47 5.34 -8.98
C LYS A 147 5.59 6.13 -9.68
N LEU A 148 6.15 5.67 -10.80
CA LEU A 148 7.08 6.48 -11.59
C LEU A 148 6.35 7.65 -12.24
N GLY A 149 5.08 7.45 -12.58
CA GLY A 149 4.22 8.46 -13.15
C GLY A 149 4.69 8.93 -14.53
N GLY A 150 4.01 9.96 -15.02
CA GLY A 150 4.38 10.67 -16.25
C GLY A 150 3.68 10.09 -17.46
N LEU A 151 3.85 10.80 -18.58
CA LEU A 151 3.25 10.41 -19.86
C LEU A 151 3.68 9.01 -20.29
N ARG A 152 4.95 8.67 -20.05
CA ARG A 152 5.49 7.35 -20.39
C ARG A 152 4.83 6.25 -19.57
N ALA A 153 4.61 6.44 -18.27
CA ALA A 153 3.89 5.48 -17.44
C ALA A 153 2.46 5.26 -17.94
N ILE A 154 1.73 6.35 -18.26
CA ILE A 154 0.38 6.26 -18.81
C ILE A 154 0.35 5.47 -20.11
N GLN A 155 1.25 5.77 -21.05
CA GLN A 155 1.36 5.05 -22.33
C GLN A 155 1.64 3.55 -22.13
N VAL A 156 2.49 3.21 -21.15
CA VAL A 156 2.78 1.81 -20.84
C VAL A 156 1.58 1.11 -20.21
N LEU A 157 0.93 1.74 -19.23
CA LEU A 157 -0.28 1.18 -18.59
C LEU A 157 -1.39 0.94 -19.62
N GLN A 158 -1.52 1.82 -20.62
CA GLN A 158 -2.49 1.65 -21.71
C GLN A 158 -2.30 0.33 -22.49
N ASN A 159 -1.06 -0.13 -22.67
CA ASN A 159 -0.77 -1.38 -23.38
C ASN A 159 -1.32 -2.61 -22.63
N PHE A 160 -1.45 -2.52 -21.31
CA PHE A 160 -1.87 -3.63 -20.46
C PHE A 160 -3.37 -3.64 -20.14
N GLN A 161 -4.15 -2.66 -20.59
CA GLN A 161 -5.61 -2.61 -20.34
C GLN A 161 -6.39 -3.77 -20.99
N ASN A 162 -5.80 -4.46 -21.96
CA ASN A 162 -6.37 -5.62 -22.63
C ASN A 162 -5.52 -6.88 -22.42
N ASP A 163 -4.77 -6.94 -21.30
CA ASP A 163 -4.01 -8.13 -20.95
C ASP A 163 -4.95 -9.36 -20.85
N ALA A 164 -4.43 -10.53 -21.20
CA ALA A 164 -5.18 -11.77 -21.13
C ALA A 164 -5.57 -12.13 -19.69
N ASP A 165 -4.80 -11.67 -18.71
CA ASP A 165 -5.14 -11.75 -17.30
C ASP A 165 -6.04 -10.56 -16.88
N PRO A 166 -7.31 -10.81 -16.49
CA PRO A 166 -8.24 -9.75 -16.11
C PRO A 166 -7.76 -8.86 -14.95
N GLU A 167 -6.94 -9.40 -14.04
CA GLU A 167 -6.43 -8.62 -12.92
C GLU A 167 -5.32 -7.66 -13.36
N ILE A 168 -4.49 -8.05 -14.33
CA ILE A 168 -3.50 -7.15 -14.93
C ILE A 168 -4.21 -6.05 -15.71
N ALA A 169 -5.21 -6.41 -16.51
CA ALA A 169 -6.03 -5.45 -17.26
C ALA A 169 -6.74 -4.42 -16.35
N GLU A 170 -7.31 -4.89 -15.24
CA GLU A 170 -7.97 -3.99 -14.29
C GLU A 170 -6.97 -3.11 -13.53
N TRP A 171 -5.86 -3.67 -13.01
CA TRP A 171 -4.85 -2.87 -12.32
C TRP A 171 -4.26 -1.78 -13.24
N ALA A 172 -3.99 -2.11 -14.50
CA ALA A 172 -3.54 -1.15 -15.49
C ALA A 172 -4.55 0.01 -15.66
N SER A 173 -5.85 -0.30 -15.72
CA SER A 173 -6.92 0.70 -15.83
C SER A 173 -7.08 1.55 -14.57
N VAL A 174 -7.00 0.93 -13.38
CA VAL A 174 -7.03 1.64 -12.09
C VAL A 174 -5.89 2.64 -12.02
N PHE A 175 -4.66 2.19 -12.23
CA PHE A 175 -3.47 3.04 -12.15
C PHE A 175 -3.43 4.13 -13.22
N MET A 176 -3.88 3.82 -14.44
CA MET A 176 -4.01 4.84 -15.48
C MET A 176 -5.02 5.92 -15.09
N GLY A 177 -6.18 5.52 -14.56
CA GLY A 177 -7.20 6.46 -14.06
C GLY A 177 -6.67 7.34 -12.94
N GLU A 178 -5.92 6.75 -11.99
CA GLU A 178 -5.30 7.49 -10.89
C GLU A 178 -4.32 8.54 -11.39
N LEU A 179 -3.47 8.21 -12.37
CA LEU A 179 -2.59 9.19 -12.98
C LEU A 179 -3.41 10.25 -13.70
N GLN A 180 -4.28 9.87 -14.63
CA GLN A 180 -4.97 10.83 -15.51
C GLN A 180 -5.92 11.79 -14.77
N THR A 181 -6.65 11.28 -13.78
CA THR A 181 -7.78 11.99 -13.17
C THR A 181 -7.73 12.05 -11.64
N GLY A 182 -6.84 11.28 -11.02
CA GLY A 182 -6.84 11.07 -9.58
C GLY A 182 -7.86 10.03 -9.11
N ASP A 183 -8.74 9.53 -9.98
CA ASP A 183 -9.80 8.57 -9.63
C ASP A 183 -9.56 7.21 -10.30
N PRO A 184 -9.81 6.09 -9.58
CA PRO A 184 -9.65 4.76 -10.14
C PRO A 184 -10.73 4.46 -11.18
N VAL A 185 -10.38 3.64 -12.18
CA VAL A 185 -11.31 3.12 -13.18
C VAL A 185 -11.41 1.59 -13.02
N PHE A 186 -12.61 1.11 -12.79
CA PHE A 186 -12.91 -0.32 -12.61
C PHE A 186 -13.48 -0.94 -13.88
N ASP A 187 -13.30 -2.24 -14.02
CA ASP A 187 -13.94 -3.01 -15.10
C ASP A 187 -15.44 -3.25 -14.83
N ASN A 188 -16.08 -4.08 -15.64
CA ASN A 188 -17.50 -4.42 -15.55
C ASN A 188 -17.78 -5.83 -15.02
N ARG A 189 -16.80 -6.48 -14.37
CA ARG A 189 -17.04 -7.80 -13.77
C ARG A 189 -18.07 -7.70 -12.66
N GLU A 190 -18.94 -8.69 -12.58
CA GLU A 190 -19.91 -8.82 -11.50
C GLU A 190 -19.21 -9.29 -10.21
N CYS A 191 -19.84 -9.07 -9.06
CA CYS A 191 -19.31 -9.52 -7.77
C CYS A 191 -20.04 -10.75 -7.23
N ARG A 192 -19.32 -11.55 -6.43
CA ARG A 192 -19.89 -12.61 -5.61
C ARG A 192 -19.60 -12.36 -4.13
N TYR A 193 -20.64 -12.35 -3.31
CA TYR A 193 -20.51 -12.20 -1.86
C TYR A 193 -20.47 -13.56 -1.16
N THR A 194 -19.48 -13.76 -0.31
CA THR A 194 -19.36 -14.93 0.55
C THR A 194 -20.04 -14.66 1.90
N PRO A 195 -21.19 -15.31 2.19
CA PRO A 195 -21.92 -15.08 3.44
C PRO A 195 -21.28 -15.81 4.62
N GLY A 196 -21.67 -15.42 5.84
CA GLY A 196 -21.34 -16.16 7.06
C GLY A 196 -19.90 -15.96 7.57
N ARG A 197 -19.18 -14.95 7.07
CA ARG A 197 -17.88 -14.56 7.60
C ARG A 197 -18.00 -13.37 8.57
N THR A 198 -16.94 -13.15 9.34
CA THR A 198 -16.81 -12.05 10.31
C THR A 198 -16.84 -10.66 9.69
N PHE A 199 -16.29 -10.51 8.48
CA PHE A 199 -16.20 -9.22 7.79
C PHE A 199 -17.19 -9.14 6.63
N ASP A 200 -17.41 -7.93 6.11
CA ASP A 200 -18.21 -7.70 4.91
C ASP A 200 -17.35 -7.66 3.65
N GLU A 201 -16.07 -7.32 3.79
CA GLU A 201 -15.09 -7.22 2.71
C GLU A 201 -13.71 -7.68 3.22
N THR A 202 -12.93 -8.32 2.35
CA THR A 202 -11.53 -8.72 2.63
C THR A 202 -10.64 -8.26 1.49
N ILE A 203 -10.10 -7.06 1.61
CA ILE A 203 -9.35 -6.38 0.56
C ILE A 203 -7.87 -6.74 0.70
N PHE A 204 -7.30 -7.40 -0.30
CA PHE A 204 -5.88 -7.72 -0.37
C PHE A 204 -5.07 -6.43 -0.54
N LEU A 205 -4.13 -6.17 0.37
CA LEU A 205 -3.31 -4.97 0.34
C LEU A 205 -1.94 -5.23 -0.29
N LEU A 206 -1.62 -4.46 -1.32
CA LEU A 206 -0.26 -4.24 -1.81
C LEU A 206 0.37 -3.16 -0.94
N ILE A 207 1.52 -3.44 -0.34
CA ILE A 207 2.17 -2.50 0.60
C ILE A 207 3.65 -2.40 0.26
N HIS A 208 4.08 -1.23 -0.19
CA HIS A 208 5.47 -0.89 -0.43
C HIS A 208 5.92 0.11 0.63
N CYS A 209 7.09 -0.10 1.23
CA CYS A 209 7.64 0.84 2.20
C CYS A 209 9.16 0.91 2.13
N ASP A 210 9.68 1.99 2.70
CA ASP A 210 11.09 2.12 3.00
C ASP A 210 11.32 1.91 4.50
N LEU A 211 12.32 1.08 4.80
CA LEU A 211 12.89 0.91 6.12
C LEU A 211 14.12 1.80 6.23
N TYR A 212 14.02 2.84 7.06
CA TYR A 212 15.17 3.64 7.44
C TYR A 212 15.71 3.09 8.75
N ILE A 213 16.94 2.57 8.73
CA ILE A 213 17.56 1.84 9.84
C ILE A 213 18.69 2.67 10.39
N ARG A 214 18.62 3.05 11.67
CA ARG A 214 19.72 3.69 12.38
C ARG A 214 20.85 2.68 12.57
N LEU A 215 22.04 3.01 12.06
CA LEU A 215 23.21 2.14 12.02
C LEU A 215 24.24 2.45 13.12
N ASP A 216 24.10 3.57 13.82
CA ASP A 216 24.98 3.99 14.90
C ASP A 216 24.22 4.49 16.14
N ASP A 217 24.88 4.46 17.30
CA ASP A 217 24.29 4.90 18.56
C ASP A 217 24.14 6.43 18.65
N ALA A 218 24.92 7.17 17.86
CA ALA A 218 24.89 8.63 17.81
C ALA A 218 23.77 9.20 16.91
N ASN A 219 22.99 8.33 16.27
CA ASN A 219 21.89 8.70 15.38
C ASN A 219 22.32 9.58 14.18
N GLN A 220 23.54 9.39 13.70
CA GLN A 220 24.12 10.14 12.58
C GLN A 220 24.16 9.33 11.28
N VAL A 221 24.12 8.00 11.38
CA VAL A 221 24.24 7.11 10.23
C VAL A 221 22.96 6.31 10.06
N TRP A 222 22.32 6.47 8.90
CA TRP A 222 21.10 5.77 8.54
C TRP A 222 21.27 4.97 7.27
N GLY A 223 20.66 3.79 7.22
CA GLY A 223 20.55 2.96 6.04
C GLY A 223 19.12 2.95 5.50
N LYS A 224 18.94 2.86 4.19
CA LYS A 224 17.64 2.66 3.52
C LYS A 224 17.59 1.26 2.92
N LEU A 225 16.52 0.53 3.22
CA LEU A 225 16.11 -0.66 2.49
C LEU A 225 14.67 -0.45 2.00
N SER A 226 14.46 -0.43 0.69
CA SER A 226 13.11 -0.46 0.13
C SER A 226 12.57 -1.88 0.21
N LEU A 227 11.37 -2.09 0.75
CA LEU A 227 10.71 -3.40 0.79
C LEU A 227 9.56 -3.42 -0.22
N ALA A 228 9.71 -4.30 -1.21
CA ALA A 228 8.68 -4.56 -2.21
C ALA A 228 7.46 -5.27 -1.59
N PRO A 229 6.27 -5.26 -2.25
CA PRO A 229 5.02 -5.77 -1.69
C PRO A 229 5.08 -7.19 -1.14
N GLN A 230 5.59 -8.15 -1.92
CA GLN A 230 5.77 -9.51 -1.45
C GLN A 230 6.92 -9.64 -0.45
N GLY A 231 7.95 -8.81 -0.55
CA GLY A 231 9.03 -8.75 0.43
C GLY A 231 8.51 -8.37 1.83
N LEU A 232 7.67 -7.34 1.89
CA LEU A 232 6.98 -6.93 3.11
C LEU A 232 6.00 -8.00 3.60
N ALA A 233 5.20 -8.58 2.70
CA ALA A 233 4.28 -9.66 3.06
C ALA A 233 5.01 -10.89 3.61
N ARG A 234 6.20 -11.21 3.09
CA ARG A 234 7.03 -12.30 3.61
C ARG A 234 7.55 -12.01 5.01
N VAL A 235 8.09 -10.81 5.26
CA VAL A 235 8.68 -10.48 6.57
C VAL A 235 7.62 -10.25 7.64
N TYR A 236 6.62 -9.43 7.33
CA TYR A 236 5.63 -8.94 8.28
C TYR A 236 4.26 -9.62 8.19
N GLY A 237 3.99 -10.35 7.10
CA GLY A 237 2.72 -11.03 6.86
C GLY A 237 1.86 -10.30 5.82
N GLN A 238 1.15 -11.08 5.01
CA GLN A 238 0.24 -10.55 4.00
C GLN A 238 -0.94 -9.86 4.69
N ALA A 239 -1.15 -8.59 4.36
CA ALA A 239 -2.16 -7.75 4.99
C ALA A 239 -3.48 -7.74 4.20
N HIS A 240 -4.59 -7.75 4.94
CA HIS A 240 -5.93 -7.55 4.43
C HIS A 240 -6.64 -6.44 5.19
N ALA A 241 -7.25 -5.50 4.47
CA ALA A 241 -8.21 -4.58 5.07
C ALA A 241 -9.57 -5.25 5.17
N CYS A 242 -10.11 -5.31 6.38
CA CYS A 242 -11.32 -6.05 6.71
C CYS A 242 -12.40 -5.11 7.26
N PRO A 243 -13.05 -4.29 6.41
CA PRO A 243 -14.11 -3.39 6.85
C PRO A 243 -15.46 -4.12 7.02
N ASN A 244 -16.29 -3.57 7.90
CA ASN A 244 -17.71 -3.86 7.99
C ASN A 244 -18.50 -2.61 7.62
N VAL A 245 -19.57 -2.76 6.84
CA VAL A 245 -20.41 -1.64 6.37
C VAL A 245 -20.85 -0.74 7.54
N GLU A 246 -21.18 -1.35 8.68
CA GLU A 246 -21.64 -0.66 9.88
C GLU A 246 -20.56 0.21 10.55
N THR A 247 -19.29 -0.18 10.45
CA THR A 247 -18.19 0.38 11.26
C THR A 247 -17.09 1.04 10.45
N ARG A 248 -17.01 0.81 9.13
CA ARG A 248 -15.89 1.21 8.25
C ARG A 248 -15.55 2.70 8.24
N GLU A 249 -16.47 3.56 8.67
CA GLU A 249 -16.23 5.00 8.81
C GLU A 249 -15.36 5.35 10.03
N ARG A 250 -15.28 4.47 11.03
CA ARG A 250 -14.62 4.74 12.32
C ARG A 250 -13.71 3.62 12.84
N GLN A 251 -13.78 2.43 12.22
CA GLN A 251 -13.07 1.24 12.66
C GLN A 251 -12.74 0.34 11.47
N LEU A 252 -11.55 -0.23 11.48
CA LEU A 252 -11.05 -1.17 10.48
C LEU A 252 -10.13 -2.20 11.17
N VAL A 253 -10.26 -3.48 10.81
CA VAL A 253 -9.25 -4.48 11.16
C VAL A 253 -8.29 -4.64 9.99
N ILE A 254 -7.00 -4.58 10.27
CA ILE A 254 -5.96 -5.05 9.36
C ILE A 254 -5.51 -6.41 9.86
N ALA A 255 -5.96 -7.47 9.20
CA ALA A 255 -5.56 -8.84 9.51
C ALA A 255 -4.29 -9.18 8.74
N LYS A 256 -3.30 -9.77 9.43
CA LYS A 256 -2.07 -10.24 8.78
C LYS A 256 -1.78 -11.69 9.15
N ALA A 257 -1.29 -12.43 8.17
CA ALA A 257 -0.80 -13.78 8.37
C ALA A 257 0.60 -13.93 7.76
N ILE A 258 1.53 -14.50 8.53
CA ILE A 258 2.87 -14.87 8.08
C ILE A 258 2.88 -16.38 7.86
N SER A 259 3.19 -16.79 6.63
CA SER A 259 3.44 -18.19 6.28
C SER A 259 4.94 -18.52 6.36
N GLY A 260 5.28 -19.78 6.59
CA GLY A 260 6.66 -20.25 6.61
C GLY A 260 7.49 -19.84 7.84
N LEU A 261 6.89 -19.16 8.82
CA LEU A 261 7.55 -18.87 10.10
C LEU A 261 7.70 -20.12 10.97
N HIS A 262 6.66 -20.95 11.01
CA HIS A 262 6.63 -22.18 11.80
C HIS A 262 7.00 -23.40 10.95
N ALA A 263 7.80 -24.29 11.52
CA ALA A 263 8.28 -25.51 10.83
C ALA A 263 7.17 -26.51 10.47
N ASP A 264 6.00 -26.43 11.12
CA ASP A 264 4.83 -27.27 10.84
C ASP A 264 3.88 -26.66 9.78
N GLY A 265 4.22 -25.49 9.25
CA GLY A 265 3.40 -24.79 8.25
C GLY A 265 2.23 -24.00 8.82
N SER A 266 2.03 -24.00 10.14
CA SER A 266 1.00 -23.13 10.76
C SER A 266 1.32 -21.65 10.52
N LEU A 267 0.27 -20.84 10.40
CA LEU A 267 0.39 -19.40 10.21
C LEU A 267 0.68 -18.70 11.53
N HIS A 268 1.45 -17.62 11.47
CA HIS A 268 1.51 -16.62 12.53
C HIS A 268 0.51 -15.51 12.24
N ILE A 269 -0.42 -15.26 13.16
CA ILE A 269 -1.53 -14.31 13.02
C ILE A 269 -1.18 -13.04 13.80
N ASP A 270 -1.35 -11.89 13.15
CA ASP A 270 -1.04 -10.57 13.72
C ASP A 270 -2.05 -9.51 13.24
N ASN A 271 -3.03 -9.20 14.09
CA ASN A 271 -4.22 -8.43 13.74
C ASN A 271 -4.25 -7.05 14.41
N TYR A 272 -4.52 -6.00 13.64
CA TYR A 272 -4.50 -4.63 14.15
C TYR A 272 -5.89 -4.02 14.05
N LEU A 273 -6.45 -3.66 15.20
CA LEU A 273 -7.65 -2.84 15.27
C LEU A 273 -7.26 -1.36 15.11
N PHE A 274 -7.73 -0.77 14.03
CA PHE A 274 -7.59 0.65 13.74
C PHE A 274 -8.89 1.38 14.08
N ARG A 275 -8.77 2.55 14.69
CA ARG A 275 -9.90 3.43 15.04
C ARG A 275 -9.59 4.87 14.63
N GLY A 276 -10.63 5.62 14.28
CA GLY A 276 -10.53 7.03 13.94
C GLY A 276 -11.80 7.52 13.28
N PHE A 277 -11.67 8.34 12.24
CA PHE A 277 -12.81 8.90 11.52
C PHE A 277 -12.54 8.94 10.00
N THR A 278 -13.63 9.05 9.24
CA THR A 278 -13.62 9.19 7.79
C THR A 278 -14.40 10.44 7.40
N GLU A 279 -13.82 11.25 6.53
CA GLU A 279 -14.44 12.43 5.94
C GLU A 279 -14.86 12.12 4.50
N ARG A 280 -16.16 12.23 4.23
CA ARG A 280 -16.70 12.09 2.87
C ARG A 280 -16.75 13.45 2.19
N THR A 281 -15.90 13.64 1.19
CA THR A 281 -15.98 14.80 0.29
C THR A 281 -17.01 14.61 -0.80
N CYS A 282 -17.40 13.36 -1.10
CA CYS A 282 -18.55 13.00 -1.93
C CYS A 282 -19.07 11.58 -1.60
N PRO A 283 -20.25 11.16 -2.11
CA PRO A 283 -20.92 9.94 -1.66
C PRO A 283 -20.17 8.64 -1.94
N ASP A 284 -19.33 8.61 -2.96
CA ASP A 284 -18.62 7.45 -3.48
C ASP A 284 -17.17 7.31 -2.94
N ARG A 285 -16.70 8.23 -2.09
CA ARG A 285 -15.34 8.17 -1.53
C ARG A 285 -15.26 8.70 -0.10
N GLY A 286 -14.31 8.18 0.66
CA GLY A 286 -14.06 8.62 2.04
C GLY A 286 -12.58 8.69 2.37
N ASN A 287 -12.16 9.81 2.93
CA ASN A 287 -10.79 10.05 3.38
C ASN A 287 -10.69 9.68 4.87
N PHE A 288 -9.93 8.65 5.20
CA PHE A 288 -9.84 8.14 6.58
C PHE A 288 -8.52 8.52 7.24
N TYR A 289 -8.58 8.70 8.56
CA TYR A 289 -7.44 8.98 9.44
C TYR A 289 -7.53 8.08 10.66
N PHE A 290 -6.84 6.94 10.61
CA PHE A 290 -6.95 5.89 11.63
C PHE A 290 -5.62 5.62 12.33
N GLU A 291 -5.72 5.28 13.60
CA GLU A 291 -4.61 4.90 14.45
C GLU A 291 -4.91 3.56 15.12
N SER A 292 -3.86 2.79 15.39
CA SER A 292 -3.91 1.56 16.14
C SER A 292 -2.90 1.62 17.29
N GLN A 293 -3.30 1.12 18.45
CA GLN A 293 -2.43 0.89 19.60
C GLN A 293 -2.71 -0.50 20.14
N VAL A 294 -1.77 -1.42 19.95
CA VAL A 294 -1.96 -2.83 20.30
C VAL A 294 -0.79 -3.37 21.11
N LYS A 295 -1.09 -4.18 22.12
CA LYS A 295 -0.07 -4.85 22.93
C LYS A 295 0.51 -6.03 22.14
N ARG A 296 1.83 -6.15 22.11
CA ARG A 296 2.54 -7.19 21.35
C ARG A 296 3.75 -7.75 22.10
N PRO A 297 4.08 -9.04 21.88
CA PRO A 297 5.40 -9.57 22.18
C PRO A 297 6.47 -8.87 21.34
N PHE A 298 7.44 -8.28 22.03
CA PHE A 298 8.67 -7.71 21.50
C PHE A 298 9.82 -8.68 21.76
N TYR A 299 10.32 -9.28 20.69
CA TYR A 299 11.41 -10.26 20.71
C TYR A 299 12.77 -9.56 20.63
N LEU A 300 13.60 -9.69 21.67
CA LEU A 300 14.93 -9.05 21.72
C LEU A 300 15.89 -9.60 20.64
N SER A 301 15.59 -10.78 20.09
CA SER A 301 16.30 -11.37 18.96
C SER A 301 16.11 -10.60 17.64
N GLY A 302 15.09 -9.73 17.56
CA GLY A 302 14.67 -9.05 16.34
C GLY A 302 13.92 -9.96 15.35
N LYS A 303 13.58 -11.19 15.75
CA LYS A 303 12.80 -12.13 14.94
C LYS A 303 11.50 -12.50 15.67
N ALA A 304 10.37 -12.45 14.97
CA ALA A 304 9.09 -12.91 15.48
C ALA A 304 9.17 -14.39 15.92
N ASP A 305 8.56 -14.69 17.07
CA ASP A 305 8.51 -16.02 17.70
C ASP A 305 9.88 -16.64 18.03
N ASP A 306 10.91 -15.82 18.17
CA ASP A 306 12.26 -16.23 18.60
C ASP A 306 12.59 -15.64 19.99
N PRO A 307 12.26 -16.35 21.09
CA PRO A 307 12.49 -15.89 22.45
C PRO A 307 13.94 -16.09 22.93
N SER A 308 14.87 -16.50 22.07
CA SER A 308 16.24 -16.89 22.46
C SER A 308 17.03 -15.82 23.21
N GLN A 309 16.69 -14.54 23.02
CA GLN A 309 17.30 -13.40 23.71
C GLN A 309 16.36 -12.73 24.72
N GLY A 310 15.18 -13.31 24.96
CA GLY A 310 14.13 -12.78 25.83
C GLY A 310 12.99 -12.09 25.06
N VAL A 311 11.85 -11.99 25.72
CA VAL A 311 10.60 -11.39 25.22
C VAL A 311 10.10 -10.38 26.24
N ARG A 312 9.54 -9.28 25.75
CA ARG A 312 8.83 -8.28 26.57
C ARG A 312 7.52 -7.92 25.89
N ASP A 313 6.55 -7.43 26.65
CA ASP A 313 5.39 -6.81 26.04
C ASP A 313 5.67 -5.33 25.74
N ALA A 314 5.26 -4.86 24.57
CA ALA A 314 5.30 -3.44 24.20
C ALA A 314 3.95 -3.01 23.61
N LEU A 315 3.60 -1.73 23.78
CA LEU A 315 2.43 -1.12 23.13
C LEU A 315 2.87 -0.53 21.79
N ILE A 316 2.47 -1.16 20.69
CA ILE A 316 2.86 -0.77 19.34
C ILE A 316 1.81 0.18 18.76
N GLY A 317 2.27 1.36 18.34
CA GLY A 317 1.44 2.38 17.70
C GLY A 317 1.68 2.41 16.20
N PHE A 318 0.61 2.45 15.40
CA PHE A 318 0.68 2.64 13.95
C PHE A 318 -0.38 3.62 13.48
N ALA A 319 -0.03 4.48 12.54
CA ALA A 319 -0.96 5.42 11.92
C ALA A 319 -1.12 5.12 10.43
N ARG A 320 -2.35 5.22 9.94
CA ARG A 320 -2.69 5.08 8.53
C ARG A 320 -3.69 6.15 8.13
N GLN A 321 -3.52 6.67 6.94
CA GLN A 321 -4.50 7.57 6.33
C GLN A 321 -4.57 7.32 4.84
N GLY A 322 -5.72 7.56 4.25
CA GLY A 322 -5.93 7.25 2.85
C GLY A 322 -7.33 7.58 2.39
N CYS A 323 -7.68 7.04 1.23
CA CYS A 323 -8.99 7.18 0.62
C CYS A 323 -9.48 5.81 0.16
N TRP A 324 -10.74 5.52 0.42
CA TRP A 324 -11.45 4.40 -0.19
C TRP A 324 -12.48 4.90 -1.20
N TYR A 325 -12.80 4.05 -2.18
CA TYR A 325 -13.71 4.31 -3.29
C TYR A 325 -14.77 3.21 -3.34
N LEU A 326 -16.03 3.61 -3.46
CA LEU A 326 -17.17 2.70 -3.53
C LEU A 326 -17.51 2.34 -4.97
N ASP A 327 -18.09 1.15 -5.14
CA ASP A 327 -18.75 0.76 -6.38
C ASP A 327 -20.23 0.48 -6.10
N ASN A 328 -21.09 1.31 -6.71
CA ASN A 328 -22.53 1.24 -6.48
C ASN A 328 -23.21 0.01 -7.10
N ARG A 329 -22.50 -0.73 -7.95
CA ARG A 329 -22.96 -2.00 -8.52
C ARG A 329 -22.84 -3.12 -7.49
N PHE A 330 -21.92 -3.00 -6.54
CA PHE A 330 -21.64 -4.02 -5.53
C PHE A 330 -22.35 -3.66 -4.23
N LYS A 331 -23.34 -4.47 -3.86
CA LYS A 331 -24.17 -4.23 -2.68
C LYS A 331 -23.85 -5.24 -1.59
N ILE A 332 -23.50 -4.74 -0.41
CA ILE A 332 -23.36 -5.52 0.81
C ILE A 332 -24.31 -4.92 1.85
N ARG A 333 -25.27 -5.74 2.31
CA ARG A 333 -26.31 -5.30 3.26
C ARG A 333 -27.04 -4.01 2.84
N GLY A 334 -27.22 -3.81 1.53
CA GLY A 334 -27.89 -2.64 0.94
C GLY A 334 -27.00 -1.39 0.75
N ALA A 335 -25.74 -1.42 1.19
CA ALA A 335 -24.77 -0.34 0.98
C ALA A 335 -23.74 -0.70 -0.10
N ASP A 336 -23.13 0.32 -0.70
CA ASP A 336 -22.09 0.15 -1.72
C ASP A 336 -20.82 -0.42 -1.10
N ALA A 337 -20.18 -1.38 -1.76
CA ALA A 337 -18.91 -1.98 -1.34
C ALA A 337 -17.73 -1.03 -1.59
N ILE A 338 -16.70 -1.08 -0.76
CA ILE A 338 -15.38 -0.48 -1.03
C ILE A 338 -14.69 -1.31 -2.11
N ARG A 339 -14.65 -0.75 -3.32
CA ARG A 339 -14.00 -1.35 -4.47
C ARG A 339 -12.48 -1.23 -4.43
N TYR A 340 -11.99 -0.10 -3.94
CA TYR A 340 -10.58 0.24 -3.95
C TYR A 340 -10.19 1.12 -2.77
N VAL A 341 -8.95 0.96 -2.29
CA VAL A 341 -8.36 1.77 -1.25
C VAL A 341 -6.93 2.10 -1.61
N ARG A 342 -6.50 3.32 -1.27
CA ARG A 342 -5.09 3.75 -1.33
C ARG A 342 -4.75 4.63 -0.15
N GLY A 343 -3.48 4.68 0.23
CA GLY A 343 -3.06 5.56 1.31
C GLY A 343 -1.60 5.43 1.68
N ARG A 344 -1.26 6.03 2.82
CA ARG A 344 0.07 6.05 3.41
C ARG A 344 0.02 5.62 4.87
N PHE A 345 1.15 5.13 5.34
CA PHE A 345 1.32 4.71 6.72
C PHE A 345 2.73 4.99 7.21
N GLN A 346 2.85 5.09 8.52
CA GLN A 346 4.15 5.22 9.18
C GLN A 346 4.13 4.55 10.54
N GLY A 347 5.31 4.13 10.99
CA GLY A 347 5.50 3.52 12.29
C GLY A 347 6.95 3.24 12.59
N TRP A 348 7.17 2.53 13.69
CA TRP A 348 8.51 2.18 14.16
C TRP A 348 8.69 0.67 14.20
N GLY A 349 9.93 0.25 14.05
CA GLY A 349 10.35 -1.14 14.08
C GLY A 349 11.68 -1.33 14.77
N TYR A 350 12.03 -2.59 14.94
CA TYR A 350 13.32 -3.01 15.46
C TYR A 350 13.95 -4.06 14.56
N THR A 351 15.22 -3.86 14.27
CA THR A 351 16.08 -4.79 13.56
C THR A 351 17.36 -5.02 14.36
N ASN A 352 17.67 -6.28 14.65
CA ASN A 352 18.93 -6.66 15.28
C ASN A 352 20.08 -6.63 14.26
N LEU A 353 20.82 -5.52 14.20
CA LEU A 353 21.90 -5.32 13.24
C LEU A 353 23.01 -6.39 13.34
N GLN A 354 23.35 -6.84 14.54
CA GLN A 354 24.39 -7.86 14.74
C GLN A 354 24.00 -9.19 14.10
N ARG A 355 22.70 -9.52 14.11
CA ARG A 355 22.15 -10.73 13.48
C ARG A 355 22.14 -10.63 11.95
N LEU A 356 21.98 -9.43 11.40
CA LEU A 356 21.83 -9.22 9.95
C LEU A 356 23.13 -8.85 9.24
N ALA A 357 24.12 -8.33 9.96
CA ALA A 357 25.39 -7.92 9.38
C ALA A 357 26.05 -9.04 8.57
N GLY A 358 26.45 -8.72 7.34
CA GLY A 358 27.13 -9.66 6.42
C GLY A 358 26.21 -10.65 5.70
N LYS A 359 24.90 -10.65 5.96
CA LYS A 359 23.94 -11.51 5.26
C LYS A 359 23.50 -10.90 3.93
N SER A 360 23.17 -11.78 2.99
CA SER A 360 22.48 -11.40 1.75
C SER A 360 21.05 -10.94 2.02
N LEU A 361 20.45 -10.22 1.07
CA LEU A 361 19.04 -9.83 1.18
C LEU A 361 18.10 -11.03 1.24
N GLU A 362 18.44 -12.13 0.57
CA GLU A 362 17.64 -13.36 0.62
C GLU A 362 17.63 -13.95 2.04
N GLU A 363 18.75 -13.93 2.76
CA GLU A 363 18.84 -14.36 4.16
C GLU A 363 18.14 -13.39 5.13
N ILE A 364 18.00 -12.12 4.74
CA ILE A 364 17.33 -11.08 5.54
C ILE A 364 15.81 -11.16 5.34
N ILE A 365 15.33 -11.23 4.09
CA ILE A 365 13.91 -11.23 3.71
C ILE A 365 13.32 -12.64 3.91
N GLN A 366 13.20 -13.01 5.19
CA GLN A 366 12.65 -14.26 5.66
C GLN A 366 11.47 -14.01 6.61
N PRO A 367 10.54 -14.97 6.74
CA PRO A 367 9.42 -14.87 7.67
C PRO A 367 9.83 -14.41 9.07
N GLY A 368 9.22 -13.32 9.54
CA GLY A 368 9.40 -12.78 10.88
C GLY A 368 10.74 -12.08 11.14
N ASN A 369 11.62 -11.89 10.15
CA ASN A 369 12.91 -11.18 10.32
C ASN A 369 12.75 -9.64 10.39
N GLY A 370 11.77 -9.18 11.17
CA GLY A 370 11.50 -7.78 11.45
C GLY A 370 10.30 -7.71 12.37
N ILE A 371 10.39 -6.86 13.41
CA ILE A 371 9.28 -6.67 14.35
C ILE A 371 8.95 -5.19 14.47
N LEU A 372 7.66 -4.89 14.66
CA LEU A 372 7.23 -3.53 14.97
C LEU A 372 7.66 -3.16 16.39
N SER A 373 7.89 -1.87 16.62
CA SER A 373 8.33 -1.35 17.91
C SER A 373 7.79 0.05 18.17
N THR A 374 8.24 0.66 19.26
CA THR A 374 7.83 1.98 19.70
C THR A 374 8.98 2.66 20.43
N LEU A 375 9.15 3.97 20.20
CA LEU A 375 10.14 4.77 20.92
C LEU A 375 9.74 5.06 22.37
N HIS A 376 8.47 4.89 22.73
CA HIS A 376 7.94 5.33 24.02
C HIS A 376 8.17 4.33 25.17
N ASP A 377 8.44 3.07 24.85
CA ASP A 377 8.72 2.06 25.87
C ASP A 377 10.12 2.28 26.47
N PRO A 378 10.28 2.28 27.81
CA PRO A 378 11.56 2.59 28.45
C PRO A 378 12.66 1.56 28.17
N VAL A 379 12.33 0.36 27.70
CA VAL A 379 13.30 -0.70 27.38
C VAL A 379 13.35 -0.95 25.88
N THR A 380 12.21 -1.22 25.24
CA THR A 380 12.17 -1.53 23.80
C THR A 380 12.39 -0.28 22.94
N GLY A 381 12.09 0.91 23.45
CA GLY A 381 12.36 2.19 22.78
C GLY A 381 13.84 2.49 22.61
N LEU A 382 14.70 1.99 23.50
CA LEU A 382 16.16 2.10 23.36
C LEU A 382 16.70 1.24 22.21
N LEU A 383 16.03 0.12 21.93
CA LEU A 383 16.38 -0.81 20.85
C LEU A 383 15.77 -0.40 19.50
N THR A 384 14.63 0.26 19.52
CA THR A 384 13.92 0.76 18.33
C THR A 384 14.87 1.58 17.46
N ASN A 385 15.10 1.08 16.24
CA ASN A 385 16.09 1.63 15.32
C ASN A 385 15.61 1.67 13.87
N VAL A 386 14.34 1.30 13.60
CA VAL A 386 13.78 1.38 12.25
C VAL A 386 12.62 2.36 12.22
N PHE A 387 12.69 3.35 11.34
CA PHE A 387 11.54 4.14 10.95
C PHE A 387 10.96 3.56 9.65
N ILE A 388 9.66 3.31 9.65
CA ILE A 388 8.94 2.69 8.54
C ILE A 388 8.01 3.74 7.95
N SER A 389 8.16 4.02 6.66
CA SER A 389 7.24 4.89 5.92
C SER A 389 6.90 4.27 4.58
N GLY A 390 5.63 4.28 4.22
CA GLY A 390 5.21 3.61 2.99
C GLY A 390 3.80 3.96 2.54
N THR A 391 3.44 3.33 1.44
CA THR A 391 2.13 3.46 0.79
C THR A 391 1.48 2.10 0.64
N PHE A 392 0.15 2.08 0.62
CA PHE A 392 -0.61 0.88 0.33
C PHE A 392 -1.68 1.16 -0.72
N LYS A 393 -2.00 0.12 -1.49
CA LYS A 393 -3.15 0.07 -2.39
C LYS A 393 -3.84 -1.28 -2.22
N GLY A 394 -5.13 -1.36 -2.51
CA GLY A 394 -5.85 -2.63 -2.48
C GLY A 394 -7.18 -2.51 -3.19
N LYS A 395 -7.58 -3.55 -3.91
CA LYS A 395 -8.90 -3.64 -4.53
C LYS A 395 -9.53 -5.00 -4.23
N LEU A 396 -10.85 -5.03 -4.24
CA LEU A 396 -11.56 -6.29 -4.39
C LEU A 396 -11.19 -6.90 -5.74
N ASN A 397 -10.91 -8.19 -5.79
CA ASN A 397 -10.42 -8.88 -6.98
C ASN A 397 -11.04 -10.26 -7.13
N ASP A 398 -10.90 -10.79 -8.35
CA ASP A 398 -11.18 -12.18 -8.69
C ASP A 398 -9.94 -13.01 -8.34
N TRP A 399 -9.92 -13.55 -7.12
CA TRP A 399 -8.73 -14.23 -6.61
C TRP A 399 -8.76 -15.73 -6.87
N ASP A 400 -9.94 -16.32 -7.06
CA ASP A 400 -10.10 -17.74 -7.40
C ASP A 400 -10.11 -17.98 -8.92
N GLY A 401 -10.21 -16.92 -9.73
CA GLY A 401 -10.10 -16.95 -11.18
C GLY A 401 -11.39 -17.38 -11.88
N ASP A 402 -12.54 -17.27 -11.22
CA ASP A 402 -13.83 -17.72 -11.74
C ASP A 402 -14.58 -16.66 -12.57
N GLY A 403 -13.99 -15.47 -12.72
CA GLY A 403 -14.53 -14.35 -13.49
C GLY A 403 -15.37 -13.36 -12.67
N TYR A 404 -15.58 -13.61 -11.38
CA TYR A 404 -16.30 -12.73 -10.48
C TYR A 404 -15.36 -12.01 -9.51
N ILE A 405 -15.71 -10.77 -9.16
CA ILE A 405 -15.07 -10.07 -8.08
C ILE A 405 -15.52 -10.66 -6.76
N ASP A 406 -14.57 -11.12 -5.95
CA ASP A 406 -14.92 -11.69 -4.68
C ASP A 406 -15.07 -10.65 -3.57
N LEU A 407 -16.23 -10.66 -2.94
CA LEU A 407 -16.48 -9.95 -1.69
C LEU A 407 -16.34 -10.94 -0.54
N ASN A 408 -15.35 -10.70 0.33
CA ASN A 408 -15.21 -11.35 1.63
C ASN A 408 -15.01 -12.88 1.58
N SER A 409 -14.30 -13.35 0.56
CA SER A 409 -14.04 -14.76 0.32
C SER A 409 -12.72 -15.24 0.94
N ARG A 410 -11.79 -14.34 1.26
CA ARG A 410 -10.48 -14.70 1.80
C ARG A 410 -10.55 -15.09 3.26
N ASP A 411 -9.74 -16.07 3.63
CA ASP A 411 -9.58 -16.46 5.02
C ASP A 411 -8.81 -15.37 5.78
N VAL A 412 -9.43 -14.86 6.84
CA VAL A 412 -8.88 -13.85 7.74
C VAL A 412 -9.18 -14.28 9.17
N TYR A 413 -8.12 -14.50 9.95
CA TYR A 413 -8.18 -15.13 11.26
C TYR A 413 -8.35 -14.10 12.37
N ALA A 414 -9.43 -13.31 12.30
CA ALA A 414 -9.62 -12.16 13.17
C ALA A 414 -11.08 -11.92 13.55
N THR A 415 -11.32 -11.49 14.80
CA THR A 415 -12.60 -10.92 15.22
C THR A 415 -12.75 -9.48 14.73
N THR A 416 -13.95 -8.91 14.84
CA THR A 416 -14.19 -7.48 14.52
C THR A 416 -13.42 -6.51 15.43
N GLU A 417 -12.98 -6.98 16.60
CA GLU A 417 -12.14 -6.24 17.55
C GLU A 417 -10.64 -6.54 17.37
N GLY A 418 -10.27 -7.26 16.30
CA GLY A 418 -8.89 -7.53 15.94
C GLY A 418 -8.20 -8.58 16.83
N GLU A 419 -8.97 -9.39 17.55
CA GLU A 419 -8.45 -10.54 18.29
C GLU A 419 -8.19 -11.71 17.34
N VAL A 420 -7.36 -12.67 17.75
CA VAL A 420 -7.11 -13.90 17.00
C VAL A 420 -8.35 -14.79 17.06
N ASP A 421 -8.80 -15.21 15.88
CA ASP A 421 -9.94 -16.11 15.67
C ASP A 421 -9.52 -17.12 14.59
N SER A 422 -8.95 -18.25 15.03
CA SER A 422 -8.31 -19.21 14.12
C SER A 422 -9.30 -20.07 13.34
N ASN A 423 -10.53 -20.24 13.84
CA ASN A 423 -11.59 -21.01 13.19
C ASN A 423 -12.58 -20.14 12.38
N MET A 424 -12.44 -18.82 12.44
CA MET A 424 -13.25 -17.83 11.73
C MET A 424 -14.74 -17.86 12.12
N ASP A 425 -15.05 -18.18 13.38
CA ASP A 425 -16.42 -18.21 13.89
C ASP A 425 -16.90 -16.87 14.48
N GLY A 426 -16.02 -15.86 14.50
CA GLY A 426 -16.26 -14.52 15.02
C GLY A 426 -16.03 -14.40 16.54
N ILE A 427 -15.59 -15.46 17.21
CA ILE A 427 -15.30 -15.53 18.64
C ILE A 427 -13.78 -15.60 18.81
N PRO A 428 -13.18 -14.80 19.71
CA PRO A 428 -11.74 -14.85 19.90
C PRO A 428 -11.33 -16.18 20.54
N ASP A 429 -10.24 -16.78 20.04
CA ASP A 429 -9.61 -17.96 20.63
C ASP A 429 -9.22 -17.68 22.10
N VAL A 430 -8.65 -16.49 22.32
CA VAL A 430 -8.31 -15.95 23.64
C VAL A 430 -8.68 -14.47 23.68
N PRO A 431 -9.59 -14.03 24.58
CA PRO A 431 -9.97 -12.62 24.68
C PRO A 431 -8.79 -11.68 24.90
N GLY A 432 -8.76 -10.59 24.15
CA GLY A 432 -7.73 -9.54 24.17
C GLY A 432 -6.44 -9.88 23.42
N LEU A 433 -6.31 -11.11 22.90
CA LEU A 433 -5.11 -11.55 22.19
C LEU A 433 -5.24 -11.21 20.70
N SER A 434 -4.45 -10.25 20.23
CA SER A 434 -4.47 -9.78 18.83
C SER A 434 -3.25 -10.25 18.01
N CYS A 435 -2.40 -11.09 18.59
CA CYS A 435 -1.28 -11.76 17.93
C CYS A 435 -1.07 -13.11 18.61
N CYS A 436 -0.83 -14.18 17.85
CA CYS A 436 -0.60 -15.50 18.45
C CYS A 436 0.78 -15.54 19.15
N PRO A 437 0.87 -16.00 20.41
CA PRO A 437 2.14 -16.12 21.14
C PRO A 437 2.86 -17.39 20.68
N GLY A 438 3.45 -17.35 19.48
CA GLY A 438 3.96 -18.55 18.82
C GLY A 438 2.86 -19.34 18.13
N LYS A 439 2.93 -20.67 18.20
CA LYS A 439 1.99 -21.57 17.52
C LYS A 439 0.53 -21.31 17.96
N PRO A 440 -0.44 -21.19 17.03
CA PRO A 440 -1.85 -21.23 17.39
C PRO A 440 -2.17 -22.56 18.06
N ILE A 441 -2.87 -22.53 19.20
CA ILE A 441 -3.47 -23.72 19.78
C ILE A 441 -4.78 -23.92 19.01
N LEU A 442 -4.76 -24.78 17.99
CA LEU A 442 -5.98 -25.28 17.33
C LEU A 442 -6.70 -26.28 18.22
#